data_AF-A0A0G4N3J6-F1
#
_entry.id   AF-A0A0G4N3J6-F1
#
_cell.length_a   1.000
_cell.length_b   1.000
_cell.length_c   1.000
_cell.angle_alpha   90.00
_cell.angle_beta   90.00
_cell.angle_gamma   90.00
#
_symmetry.space_group_name_H-M   'P 1'
#
loop_
_entity.id
_entity.type
_entity.pdbx_description
1 polymer ?
#
loop_
_entity_poly.entity_id
_entity_poly.type
_entity_poly.pdbx_seq_one_letter_code
_entity_poly.pdbx_strand_id
1 'polypeptide(L)' 'MRYSIVTLLAVVAAVQAASVGSRHNRLVPRQASTVDVSAPAMADANGNIVPFNAAEVVVEAPAAR' A
#
# COMPACT_ATOMS: atom_id res chain seq x y z
N MET A 1 21.43 15.29 -43.00
CA MET A 1 21.51 15.22 -41.52
C MET A 1 20.25 15.68 -40.78
N ARG A 2 19.37 16.50 -41.39
CA ARG A 2 18.19 17.11 -40.73
C ARG A 2 17.17 16.10 -40.16
N TYR A 3 17.01 14.94 -40.79
CA TYR A 3 16.11 13.87 -40.34
C TYR A 3 16.60 13.12 -39.09
N SER A 4 17.90 13.23 -38.76
CA SER A 4 18.51 12.53 -37.62
C SER A 4 18.15 13.18 -36.28
N ILE A 5 17.99 14.50 -36.27
CA ILE A 5 17.73 15.26 -35.03
C ILE A 5 16.28 15.05 -34.59
N VAL A 6 15.34 15.01 -35.53
CA VAL A 6 13.91 14.81 -35.25
C VAL A 6 13.65 13.41 -34.71
N THR A 7 14.29 12.39 -35.29
CA THR A 7 14.19 11.01 -34.79
C THR A 7 14.80 10.85 -33.41
N LEU A 8 15.94 11.51 -33.12
CA LEU A 8 16.54 11.49 -31.79
C LEU A 8 15.61 12.12 -30.74
N LEU A 9 14.99 13.25 -31.07
CA LEU A 9 14.04 13.93 -30.18
C LEU A 9 12.80 13.07 -29.89
N ALA A 10 12.29 12.37 -30.91
CA ALA A 10 11.15 11.47 -30.78
C ALA A 10 11.46 10.27 -29.87
N VAL A 11 12.67 9.71 -29.95
CA VAL A 11 13.10 8.60 -29.07
C VAL A 11 13.19 9.06 -27.63
N VAL A 12 13.77 10.23 -27.37
CA VAL A 12 13.88 10.78 -26.00
C VAL A 12 12.50 11.06 -25.41
N ALA A 13 11.57 11.62 -26.18
CA ALA A 13 10.20 11.86 -25.72
C ALA A 13 9.45 10.56 -25.39
N ALA A 14 9.63 9.51 -26.20
CA ALA A 14 9.02 8.20 -25.96
C ALA A 14 9.54 7.53 -24.68
N VAL A 15 10.85 7.64 -24.40
CA VAL A 15 11.47 7.09 -23.18
C VAL A 15 10.96 7.82 -21.92
N GLN A 16 10.83 9.14 -21.97
CA GLN A 16 10.31 9.93 -20.83
C GLN A 16 8.83 9.61 -20.55
N ALA A 17 8.01 9.43 -21.60
CA ALA A 17 6.60 9.05 -21.48
C ALA A 17 6.38 7.62 -20.97
N ALA A 18 7.34 6.71 -21.17
CA ALA A 18 7.28 5.36 -20.62
C ALA A 18 7.44 5.32 -19.08
N SER A 19 7.99 6.37 -18.46
CA SER A 19 8.23 6.42 -17.00
C SER A 19 6.97 6.66 -16.16
N VAL A 20 5.82 6.97 -16.77
CA VAL A 20 4.59 7.35 -16.06
C VAL A 20 3.85 6.14 -15.45
N GLY A 21 4.34 4.91 -15.67
CA GLY A 21 3.58 3.67 -15.44
C GLY A 21 3.66 3.00 -14.07
N SER A 22 4.52 3.39 -13.12
CA SER A 22 4.67 2.65 -11.85
C SER A 22 3.81 3.16 -10.68
N ARG A 23 2.72 3.89 -10.95
CA ARG A 23 1.81 4.33 -9.88
C ARG A 23 0.96 3.21 -9.29
N HIS A 24 0.67 2.18 -10.09
CA HIS A 24 -0.24 1.09 -9.71
C HIS A 24 0.48 -0.14 -9.15
N ASN A 25 1.80 -0.22 -9.30
CA ASN A 25 2.62 -1.32 -8.78
C ASN A 25 3.53 -0.84 -7.63
N ARG A 26 3.04 0.14 -6.86
CA ARG A 26 3.74 0.60 -5.67
C ARG A 26 3.62 -0.51 -4.62
N LEU A 27 4.75 -1.11 -4.25
CA LEU A 27 4.83 -1.96 -3.08
C LEU A 27 4.23 -1.17 -1.91
N VAL A 28 3.11 -1.65 -1.38
CA VAL A 28 2.50 -1.05 -0.19
C VAL A 28 3.55 -1.12 0.91
N PRO A 29 3.94 0.00 1.54
CA PRO A 29 4.92 -0.03 2.61
C PRO A 29 4.43 -1.00 3.69
N ARG A 30 5.30 -1.91 4.11
CA ARG A 30 5.00 -2.78 5.25
C ARG A 30 4.72 -1.90 6.46
N GLN A 31 3.74 -2.28 7.27
CA GLN A 31 3.40 -1.58 8.49
C GLN A 31 4.68 -1.40 9.34
N ALA A 32 4.94 -0.16 9.78
CA ALA A 32 6.18 0.17 10.50
C ALA A 32 6.26 -0.48 11.90
N SER A 33 5.12 -0.90 12.43
CA SER A 33 5.01 -1.62 13.70
C SER A 33 4.90 -3.12 13.44
N THR A 34 5.79 -3.89 14.08
CA THR A 34 5.72 -5.35 14.10
C THR A 34 4.81 -5.79 15.24
N VAL A 35 3.65 -6.35 14.89
CA VAL A 35 2.74 -7.00 15.84
C VAL A 35 2.98 -8.51 15.76
N ASP A 36 3.14 -9.16 16.91
CA ASP A 36 3.21 -10.62 16.97
C ASP A 36 1.88 -11.23 16.52
N VAL A 37 1.93 -12.18 15.59
CA VAL A 37 0.75 -12.90 15.08
C VAL A 37 0.02 -13.71 16.16
N SER A 38 0.72 -14.01 17.26
CA SER A 38 0.16 -14.74 18.41
C SER A 38 -0.56 -13.80 19.38
N ALA A 39 -0.38 -12.47 19.25
CA ALA A 39 -0.97 -11.49 20.13
C ALA A 39 -2.37 -11.06 19.62
N PRO A 40 -3.34 -10.82 20.52
CA PRO A 40 -4.62 -10.22 20.13
C PRO A 40 -4.42 -8.84 19.50
N ALA A 41 -4.94 -8.66 18.28
CA ALA A 41 -4.83 -7.42 17.53
C ALA A 41 -6.07 -7.17 16.67
N MET A 42 -6.35 -5.90 16.35
CA MET A 42 -7.47 -5.46 15.51
C MET A 42 -7.02 -4.41 14.49
N ALA A 43 -7.82 -4.17 13.44
CA ALA A 43 -7.54 -3.12 12.47
C ALA A 43 -8.11 -1.77 12.96
N ASP A 44 -7.31 -0.70 12.89
CA ASP A 44 -7.78 0.67 13.13
C ASP A 44 -8.55 1.24 11.92
N ALA A 45 -9.07 2.47 12.06
CA ALA A 45 -9.82 3.15 11.00
C ALA A 45 -9.00 3.39 9.70
N ASN A 46 -7.68 3.32 9.79
CA ASN A 46 -6.76 3.52 8.68
C ASN A 46 -6.26 2.20 8.10
N GLY A 47 -6.69 1.05 8.64
CA GLY A 47 -6.30 -0.28 8.22
C GLY A 47 -4.97 -0.78 8.81
N ASN A 48 -4.43 -0.13 9.84
CA ASN A 48 -3.24 -0.63 10.55
C ASN A 48 -3.63 -1.68 11.59
N ILE A 49 -2.80 -2.70 11.77
CA ILE A 49 -2.98 -3.69 12.84
C ILE A 49 -2.48 -3.13 14.17
N VAL A 50 -3.36 -3.04 15.16
CA VAL A 50 -3.06 -2.49 16.49
C VAL A 50 -3.30 -3.57 17.54
N PRO A 51 -2.33 -3.85 18.44
CA PRO A 51 -2.52 -4.80 19.53
C PRO A 51 -3.54 -4.27 20.54
N PHE A 52 -4.27 -5.17 21.19
CA PHE A 52 -5.18 -4.81 22.27
C PHE A 52 -5.10 -5.81 23.44
N ASN A 53 -5.52 -5.37 24.62
CA ASN A 53 -5.64 -6.25 25.78
C ASN A 53 -6.96 -7.03 25.70
N ALA A 54 -6.90 -8.32 25.38
CA ALA A 54 -8.10 -9.17 25.29
C ALA A 54 -8.85 -9.33 26.62
N ALA A 55 -8.18 -9.16 27.77
CA ALA A 55 -8.82 -9.26 29.08
C ALA A 55 -9.75 -8.09 29.39
N GLU A 56 -9.60 -6.96 28.70
CA GLU A 56 -10.40 -5.75 28.88
C GLU A 56 -11.53 -5.63 27.86
N VAL A 57 -11.66 -6.59 26.93
CA VAL A 57 -12.71 -6.57 25.92
C VAL A 57 -14.03 -7.07 26.53
N VAL A 58 -15.02 -6.19 26.57
CA VAL A 58 -16.38 -6.53 26.96
C VAL A 58 -17.03 -7.32 25.83
N VAL A 59 -17.31 -8.60 26.08
CA VAL A 59 -18.08 -9.45 25.17
C VAL A 59 -19.54 -9.36 25.55
N GLU A 60 -20.33 -8.61 24.79
CA GLU A 60 -21.78 -8.64 24.92
C GLU A 60 -22.32 -9.95 24.33
N ALA A 61 -23.12 -10.68 25.10
CA ALA A 61 -23.69 -11.94 24.64
C ALA A 61 -24.60 -11.67 23.43
N PRO A 62 -24.53 -12.50 22.36
CA PRO A 62 -25.36 -12.28 21.19
C PRO A 62 -26.82 -12.30 21.60
N ALA A 63 -27.57 -11.26 21.23
CA ALA A 63 -29.00 -11.19 21.50
C ALA A 63 -29.68 -12.46 20.97
N ALA A 64 -30.30 -13.21 21.88
CA ALA A 64 -31.05 -14.41 21.53
C ALA A 64 -32.15 -14.01 20.52
N ARG A 65 -32.04 -14.52 19.30
CA ARG A 65 -33.07 -14.38 18.26
C ARG A 65 -34.15 -15.43 18.46
#